data_AF-A0A143Y8J5-F1
#
_entry.id   AF-A0A143Y8J5-F1
#
_cell.length_a   1.000
_cell.length_b   1.000
_cell.length_c   1.000
_cell.angle_alpha   90.00
_cell.angle_beta   90.00
_cell.angle_gamma   90.00
#
_symmetry.space_group_name_H-M   'P 1'
#
loop_
_entity.id
_entity.type
_entity.pdbx_description
1 polymer ?
#
loop_
_entity_poly.entity_id
_entity_poly.type
_entity_poly.pdbx_seq_one_letter_code
_entity_poly.pdbx_strand_id
1 'polypeptide(L)' 'MSFEYNKLRGRIREKFATQEEFAIALGMSTVALSGKLNGHTFFTQPQIKKACELLLIEPNEVSEYFFVKKVQKTELK' A
#
# COMPACT_ATOMS: atom_id res chain seq x y z
N MET A 1 1.53 -9.17 -12.86
CA MET A 1 1.45 -7.70 -12.75
C MET A 1 1.72 -7.33 -11.30
N SER A 2 2.85 -6.71 -11.00
CA SER A 2 3.18 -6.27 -9.64
C SER A 2 2.93 -4.77 -9.52
N PHE A 3 2.31 -4.35 -8.42
CA PHE A 3 2.15 -2.95 -8.07
C PHE A 3 3.29 -2.52 -7.16
N GLU A 4 3.74 -1.27 -7.30
CA GLU A 4 4.72 -0.69 -6.40
C GLU A 4 4.02 0.04 -5.25
N TYR A 5 4.34 -0.36 -4.03
CA TYR A 5 3.81 0.23 -2.82
C TYR A 5 4.84 1.09 -2.08
N ASN A 6 5.84 1.63 -2.80
CA ASN A 6 6.90 2.46 -2.23
C ASN A 6 6.34 3.72 -1.56
N LYS A 7 5.41 4.40 -2.26
CA LYS A 7 4.71 5.59 -1.74
C LYS A 7 3.89 5.25 -0.50
N LEU A 8 3.19 4.11 -0.52
CA LEU A 8 2.39 3.61 0.61
C LEU A 8 3.28 3.27 1.82
N ARG A 9 4.45 2.65 1.61
CA ARG A 9 5.41 2.36 2.69
C ARG A 9 5.92 3.62 3.38
N GLY A 10 6.24 4.66 2.60
CA GLY A 10 6.62 5.97 3.12
C GLY A 10 5.49 6.54 3.98
N ARG A 11 4.27 6.57 3.44
CA ARG A 11 3.10 7.10 4.16
C ARG A 11 2.76 6.33 5.44
N ILE A 12 2.89 4.99 5.40
CA ILE A 12 2.76 4.16 6.59
C ILE A 12 3.76 4.61 7.64
N ARG A 13 5.03 4.78 7.30
CA ARG A 13 6.07 5.20 8.27
C ARG A 13 5.89 6.64 8.79
N GLU A 14 5.27 7.52 8.01
CA GLU A 14 4.95 8.89 8.44
C GLU A 14 3.78 8.94 9.42
N LYS A 15 2.78 8.09 9.23
CA LYS A 15 1.53 8.08 10.02
C LYS A 15 1.55 7.06 11.16
N PHE A 16 2.21 5.95 10.95
CA PHE A 16 2.43 4.85 11.88
C PHE A 16 3.94 4.70 12.07
N ALA A 17 4.42 4.47 13.29
CA ALA A 17 5.85 4.33 13.50
C ALA A 17 6.40 3.09 12.78
N THR A 18 5.58 2.03 12.70
CA THR A 18 5.95 0.74 12.11
C THR A 18 4.87 0.16 11.21
N GLN A 19 5.28 -0.75 10.31
CA GLN A 19 4.34 -1.54 9.51
C GLN A 19 3.48 -2.48 10.38
N GLU A 20 3.99 -2.86 11.56
CA GLU A 20 3.27 -3.76 12.47
C GLU A 20 2.06 -3.09 13.09
N GLU A 21 2.21 -1.86 13.59
CA GLU A 21 1.09 -1.06 14.10
C GLU A 21 0.03 -0.83 13.02
N PHE A 22 0.46 -0.54 11.78
CA PHE A 22 -0.46 -0.41 10.67
C PHE A 22 -1.20 -1.72 10.36
N ALA A 23 -0.52 -2.86 10.40
CA ALA A 23 -1.15 -4.16 10.21
C ALA A 23 -2.23 -4.44 11.27
N ILE A 24 -1.91 -4.14 12.54
CA ILE A 24 -2.84 -4.27 13.68
C ILE A 24 -4.06 -3.37 13.48
N ALA A 25 -3.85 -2.09 13.14
CA ALA A 25 -4.93 -1.12 12.91
C ALA A 25 -5.82 -1.54 11.71
N LEU A 26 -5.21 -2.07 10.66
CA LEU A 26 -5.93 -2.57 9.49
C LEU A 26 -6.71 -3.86 9.81
N GLY A 27 -6.26 -4.63 10.80
CA GLY A 27 -6.88 -5.89 11.24
C GLY A 27 -6.32 -7.11 10.51
N MET A 28 -5.02 -7.12 10.21
CA MET A 28 -4.34 -8.23 9.55
C MET A 28 -2.98 -8.52 10.19
N SER A 29 -2.44 -9.71 9.93
CA SER A 29 -1.09 -10.06 10.36
C SER A 29 -0.02 -9.29 9.59
N THR A 30 1.09 -9.00 10.27
CA THR A 30 2.28 -8.33 9.71
C THR A 30 2.82 -9.04 8.46
N VAL A 31 2.81 -10.37 8.48
CA VAL A 31 3.20 -11.23 7.33
C VAL A 31 2.28 -11.01 6.13
N ALA A 32 0.96 -10.92 6.36
CA ALA A 32 -0.01 -10.68 5.28
C ALA A 32 0.18 -9.29 4.67
N LEU A 33 0.42 -8.27 5.50
CA LEU A 33 0.73 -6.92 5.05
C LEU A 33 2.03 -6.90 4.22
N SER A 34 3.10 -7.53 4.71
CA SER A 34 4.38 -7.63 4.00
C SER A 34 4.20 -8.31 2.63
N GLY A 35 3.43 -9.41 2.58
CA GLY A 35 3.04 -10.07 1.34
C GLY A 35 2.34 -9.14 0.35
N LYS A 36 1.45 -8.26 0.84
CA LYS A 36 0.79 -7.25 0.01
C LYS A 36 1.75 -6.19 -0.51
N LEU A 37 2.54 -5.62 0.39
CA LEU A 37 3.52 -4.58 0.07
C LEU A 37 4.65 -5.05 -0.86
N ASN A 38 4.95 -6.36 -0.86
CA ASN A 38 5.90 -6.98 -1.78
C ASN A 38 5.25 -7.42 -3.10
N GLY A 39 3.94 -7.21 -3.26
CA GLY A 39 3.20 -7.55 -4.48
C GLY A 39 2.90 -9.04 -4.65
N HIS A 40 3.01 -9.85 -3.60
CA HIS A 40 2.58 -11.26 -3.61
C HIS A 40 1.06 -11.38 -3.57
N THR A 41 0.39 -10.48 -2.85
CA THR A 41 -1.09 -10.43 -2.80
C THR A 41 -1.59 -9.00 -2.98
N PHE A 42 -2.86 -8.85 -3.38
CA PHE A 42 -3.46 -7.53 -3.60
C PHE A 42 -4.27 -7.09 -2.37
N PHE A 43 -4.42 -5.77 -2.19
CA PHE A 43 -5.37 -5.21 -1.23
C PHE A 43 -6.80 -5.35 -1.76
N THR A 44 -7.73 -5.74 -0.89
CA THR A 44 -9.15 -5.75 -1.24
C THR A 44 -9.74 -4.34 -1.08
N GLN A 45 -10.82 -4.03 -1.79
CA GLN A 45 -11.52 -2.73 -1.66
C GLN A 45 -11.79 -2.29 -0.20
N PRO A 46 -12.30 -3.13 0.71
CA PRO A 46 -12.49 -2.72 2.10
C PRO A 46 -11.17 -2.44 2.83
N GLN A 47 -10.10 -3.16 2.51
CA GLN A 47 -8.77 -2.89 3.07
C GLN A 47 -8.21 -1.56 2.56
N ILE A 48 -8.39 -1.25 1.28
CA ILE A 48 -7.96 0.02 0.70
C ILE A 48 -8.70 1.16 1.39
N LYS A 49 -10.02 1.09 1.50
CA LYS A 49 -10.83 2.11 2.19
C LYS A 49 -10.33 2.36 3.61
N LYS A 50 -10.19 1.29 4.40
CA LYS A 50 -9.72 1.38 5.79
C LYS A 50 -8.29 1.89 5.88
N ALA A 51 -7.41 1.49 4.97
CA ALA A 51 -6.05 2.00 4.91
C ALA A 51 -6.01 3.51 4.59
N CYS A 52 -6.89 3.99 3.71
CA CYS A 52 -6.98 5.42 3.38
C CYS A 52 -7.47 6.23 4.59
N GLU A 53 -8.47 5.72 5.32
CA GLU A 53 -8.96 6.32 6.57
C GLU A 53 -7.85 6.38 7.64
N LEU A 54 -7.10 5.29 7.82
CA LEU A 54 -6.01 5.20 8.79
C LEU A 54 -4.80 6.08 8.44
N LEU A 55 -4.44 6.15 7.16
CA LEU A 55 -3.28 6.89 6.68
C LEU A 55 -3.59 8.35 6.32
N LEU A 56 -4.86 8.76 6.48
CA LEU A 56 -5.37 10.06 6.06
C LEU A 56 -4.93 10.36 4.62
N ILE A 57 -5.19 9.41 3.73
CA ILE A 57 -4.97 9.54 2.29
C ILE A 57 -6.26 10.08 1.70
N GLU A 58 -6.14 11.16 0.93
CA GLU A 58 -7.30 11.70 0.25
C GLU A 58 -7.79 10.76 -0.87
N PRO A 59 -9.11 10.70 -1.12
CA PRO A 59 -9.71 9.79 -2.11
C PRO A 59 -9.18 10.00 -3.54
N ASN A 60 -8.74 11.22 -3.87
CA ASN A 60 -8.09 11.58 -5.13
C ASN A 60 -6.68 10.95 -5.29
N GLU A 61 -5.94 10.79 -4.19
CA GLU A 61 -4.57 10.27 -4.18
C GLU A 61 -4.49 8.75 -4.06
N VAL A 62 -5.58 8.07 -3.70
CA VAL A 62 -5.63 6.60 -3.51
C VAL A 62 -5.04 5.86 -4.71
N SER A 63 -5.30 6.35 -5.93
CA SER A 63 -4.76 5.80 -7.17
C SER A 63 -3.21 5.77 -7.17
N GLU A 64 -2.59 6.81 -6.63
CA GLU A 64 -1.13 6.95 -6.53
C GLU A 64 -0.49 6.10 -5.42
N TYR A 65 -1.29 5.53 -4.53
CA TYR A 65 -0.80 4.67 -3.45
C TYR A 65 -1.03 3.18 -3.73
N PHE A 66 -2.18 2.83 -4.32
CA PHE A 66 -2.60 1.44 -4.49
C PHE A 66 -2.58 0.95 -5.94
N PHE A 67 -2.57 1.85 -6.91
CA PHE A 67 -2.69 1.52 -8.34
C PHE A 67 -1.45 1.89 -9.15
N VAL A 68 -0.33 2.21 -8.48
CA VAL A 68 0.97 2.42 -9.14
C VAL A 68 1.43 1.09 -9.70
N LYS A 69 1.24 0.92 -11.01
CA LYS A 69 1.81 -0.21 -11.74
C LYS A 69 3.33 -0.06 -11.68
N LYS A 70 4.04 -1.17 -11.42
CA LYS A 70 5.47 -1.22 -11.65
C LYS A 70 5.69 -0.96 -13.14
N VAL A 71 6.04 0.28 -13.47
CA VAL A 71 6.38 0.67 -14.84
C VAL A 71 7.60 -0.16 -15.20
N GLN A 72 7.40 -1.16 -16.05
CA GLN A 72 8.49 -1.66 -16.85
C GLN A 72 8.93 -0.44 -17.65
N LYS A 73 10.10 0.12 -17.32
CA LYS A 73 10.81 1.02 -18.23
C LYS A 73 11.06 0.19 -19.49
N THR A 74 10.11 0.16 -20.41
CA THR A 74 10.41 -0.18 -21.77
C THR A 74 11.25 0.98 -22.26
N GLU A 75 12.57 0.80 -22.28
CA GLU A 75 13.44 1.66 -23.07
C GLU A 75 12.85 1.68 -24.48
N LEU A 76 12.32 2.83 -24.87
CA LEU A 76 12.05 3.14 -26.26
C LEU A 76 13.41 3.12 -26.95
N LYS A 77 13.70 2.02 -27.65
CA LYS A 77 14.76 1.94 -28.66
C LYS A 77 14.26 2.49 -29.98
#